data_AF-U5LIX4-F1
#
_entry.id   AF-U5LIX4-F1
#
_cell.length_a   1.000
_cell.length_b   1.000
_cell.length_c   1.000
_cell.angle_alpha   90.00
_cell.angle_beta   90.00
_cell.angle_gamma   90.00
#
_symmetry.space_group_name_H-M   'P 1'
#
loop_
_entity.id
_entity.type
_entity.pdbx_description
1 polymer ?
#
loop_
_entity_poly.entity_id
_entity_poly.type
_entity_poly.pdbx_seq_one_letter_code
_entity_poly.pdbx_strand_id
1 'polypeptide(L)' 'MDSNQPNCFKCKHFYVTWDRQFPKGCRAFQFKGRQLPSKAVERASGHPCLKFEGKSK' A
#
# COMPACT_ATOMS: atom_id res chain seq x y z
N MET A 1 -17.00 -4.03 14.85
CA MET A 1 -16.98 -2.74 14.09
C MET A 1 -15.58 -2.17 14.28
N ASP A 2 -14.73 -1.87 13.32
CA ASP A 2 -14.85 -1.57 11.88
C ASP A 2 -13.70 -2.27 11.13
N SER A 3 -14.04 -2.95 10.04
CA SER A 3 -13.16 -3.87 9.30
C SER A 3 -12.28 -3.18 8.25
N ASN A 4 -11.95 -1.90 8.43
CA ASN A 4 -11.30 -1.09 7.39
C ASN A 4 -9.77 -1.05 7.51
N GLN A 5 -9.12 -2.19 7.73
CA GLN A 5 -7.66 -2.28 7.58
C GLN A 5 -7.33 -2.35 6.07
N PRO A 6 -6.67 -1.33 5.48
CA PRO A 6 -6.46 -1.26 4.04
C PRO A 6 -5.52 -2.37 3.57
N ASN A 7 -6.09 -3.42 2.98
CA ASN A 7 -5.37 -4.59 2.50
C ASN A 7 -4.61 -4.27 1.19
N CYS A 8 -3.31 -3.98 1.28
CA CYS A 8 -2.50 -3.64 0.09
C CYS A 8 -2.65 -4.66 -1.06
N PHE A 9 -2.80 -5.95 -0.75
CA PHE A 9 -2.96 -7.00 -1.75
C PHE A 9 -4.24 -6.87 -2.58
N LYS A 10 -5.29 -6.28 -1.99
CA LYS A 10 -6.55 -5.98 -2.68
C LYS A 10 -6.56 -4.59 -3.32
N CYS A 11 -5.49 -3.80 -3.19
CA CYS A 11 -5.41 -2.45 -3.73
C CYS A 11 -5.04 -2.46 -5.21
N LYS A 12 -5.71 -1.65 -6.03
CA LYS A 12 -5.37 -1.49 -7.45
C LYS A 12 -4.01 -0.83 -7.68
N HIS A 13 -3.60 0.01 -6.73
CA HIS A 13 -2.35 0.76 -6.80
C HIS A 13 -1.15 -0.04 -6.32
N PHE A 14 -1.36 -1.21 -5.71
CA PHE A 14 -0.27 -2.08 -5.29
C PHE A 14 0.36 -2.75 -6.51
N TYR A 15 1.68 -2.63 -6.62
CA TYR A 15 2.45 -3.31 -7.65
C TYR A 15 3.72 -3.90 -7.02
N VAL A 16 4.16 -5.02 -7.57
CA VAL A 16 5.44 -5.63 -7.19
C VAL A 16 6.52 -5.04 -8.10
N THR A 17 7.64 -4.67 -7.52
CA THR A 17 8.79 -4.16 -8.27
C THR A 17 9.86 -5.24 -8.39
N TRP A 18 10.71 -5.14 -9.41
CA TRP A 18 11.87 -6.02 -9.62
C TRP A 18 13.06 -5.65 -8.73
N ASP A 19 12.94 -4.60 -7.92
CA ASP A 19 14.00 -4.10 -7.05
C ASP A 19 14.10 -4.96 -5.79
N ARG A 20 15.23 -5.68 -5.62
CA ARG A 20 15.42 -6.60 -4.47
C ARG A 20 15.34 -5.88 -3.12
N GLN A 21 15.70 -4.60 -3.08
CA GLN A 21 15.65 -3.79 -1.87
C GLN A 21 14.21 -3.35 -1.57
N PHE A 22 13.40 -3.10 -2.61
CA PHE A 22 12.06 -2.55 -2.50
C PHE A 22 11.05 -3.30 -3.37
N PRO A 23 10.74 -4.58 -3.08
CA PRO A 23 9.87 -5.40 -3.91
C PRO A 23 8.40 -4.93 -3.92
N LYS A 24 7.98 -4.03 -3.03
CA LYS A 24 6.59 -3.61 -2.87
C LYS A 24 6.43 -2.13 -3.17
N GLY A 25 5.68 -1.80 -4.22
CA GLY A 25 5.39 -0.44 -4.64
C GLY A 25 3.93 -0.05 -4.42
N CYS A 26 3.69 1.24 -4.19
CA CYS A 26 2.37 1.86 -4.24
C CYS A 26 2.35 2.96 -5.29
N ARG A 27 1.47 2.83 -6.29
CA ARG A 27 1.38 3.78 -7.41
C ARG A 27 0.69 5.08 -7.03
N ALA A 28 -0.27 5.04 -6.09
CA ALA A 28 -1.00 6.22 -5.63
C ALA A 28 -0.11 7.23 -4.90
N PHE A 29 0.83 6.72 -4.10
CA PHE A 29 1.79 7.54 -3.37
C PHE A 29 3.17 7.60 -4.06
N GLN A 30 3.33 6.93 -5.20
CA GLN A 30 4.58 6.85 -5.98
C GLN A 30 5.83 6.48 -5.18
N PHE A 31 5.69 5.63 -4.15
CA PHE A 31 6.81 5.13 -3.36
C PHE A 31 6.96 3.62 -3.49
N LYS A 32 8.16 3.14 -3.24
CA LYS A 32 8.51 1.71 -3.14
C LYS A 32 9.18 1.44 -1.80
N GLY A 33 8.91 0.26 -1.25
CA GLY A 33 9.31 -0.14 0.10
C GLY A 33 9.49 -1.65 0.19
N ARG A 34 10.17 -2.08 1.25
CA ARG A 34 10.27 -3.50 1.62
C ARG A 34 9.05 -3.96 2.43
N GLN A 35 8.49 -3.02 3.18
CA GLN A 35 7.32 -3.19 4.02
C GLN A 35 6.03 -3.04 3.19
N LEU A 36 4.91 -3.51 3.73
CA LEU A 36 3.61 -3.29 3.10
C LEU A 36 3.36 -1.78 2.94
N PRO A 37 2.90 -1.31 1.77
CA PRO A 37 2.72 0.11 1.54
C PRO A 37 1.74 0.76 2.53
N SER A 38 0.68 0.07 2.96
CA SER A 38 -0.20 0.60 4.01
C SER A 38 0.55 0.89 5.31
N LYS A 39 1.50 0.02 5.70
CA LYS A 39 2.31 0.19 6.92
C LYS A 39 3.38 1.27 6.76
N ALA A 40 3.90 1.44 5.55
CA ALA A 40 4.83 2.52 5.24
C ALA A 40 4.12 3.89 5.22
N VAL A 41 2.93 3.96 4.63
CA VAL A 41 2.07 5.15 4.63
C VAL A 41 1.63 5.49 6.05
N GLU A 42 1.20 4.50 6.84
CA GLU A 42 0.83 4.70 8.24
C GLU A 42 2.00 5.24 9.08
N ARG A 43 3.22 4.73 8.86
CA ARG A 43 4.41 5.26 9.54
C ARG A 43 4.82 6.65 9.08
N ALA A 44 4.64 6.97 7.80
CA ALA A 44 5.06 8.25 7.24
C ALA A 44 4.03 9.37 7.51
N SER A 45 2.74 9.06 7.39
CA SER A 45 1.64 10.01 7.51
C SER A 45 0.92 9.96 8.87
N GLY A 46 1.17 8.95 9.70
CA GLY A 46 0.47 8.75 10.98
C GLY A 46 -0.98 8.27 10.85
N HIS A 47 -1.46 8.02 9.62
CA HIS A 47 -2.83 7.63 9.32
C HIS A 47 -2.89 6.42 8.38
N PRO A 48 -3.96 5.60 8.46
CA PRO A 48 -4.15 4.49 7.54
C PRO A 48 -4.23 4.96 6.09
N CYS A 49 -3.93 4.07 5.14
CA CYS A 49 -3.86 4.37 3.71
C CYS A 49 -5.17 4.98 3.16
N LEU A 50 -5.22 6.31 3.06
CA LEU A 50 -6.38 7.07 2.56
C LEU A 50 -6.64 6.90 1.06
N LYS A 51 -5.61 6.48 0.30
CA LYS A 51 -5.68 6.20 -1.14
C LYS A 51 -5.88 4.71 -1.42
N PHE A 52 -6.36 3.94 -0.45
CA PHE A 52 -6.72 2.55 -0.68
C PHE A 52 -7.91 2.48 -1.63
N GLU A 53 -7.69 1.96 -2.84
CA GLU A 53 -8.77 1.67 -3.76
C GLU A 53 -8.76 0.17 -4.04
N GLY A 54 -9.82 -0.49 -3.57
CA GLY A 54 -10.02 -1.92 -3.80
C GLY A 54 -10.10 -2.21 -5.29
N LYS A 55 -9.43 -3.26 -5.74
CA LYS A 55 -9.73 -3.86 -7.04
C LYS A 55 -11.15 -4.43 -6.94
N SER A 56 -12.15 -3.68 -7.42
CA SER A 56 -13.44 -4.28 -7.75
C SER A 56 -13.20 -5.29 -8.88
N LYS A 57 -13.85 -6.44 -8.74
CA LYS A 57 -13.80 -7.54 -9.69
C LYS A 57 -14.25 -7.11 -11.07
#